data_AF-A0A8K0JGN3-F1
#
_entry.id   AF-A0A8K0JGN3-F1
#
_cell.length_a   1.000
_cell.length_b   1.000
_cell.length_c   1.000
_cell.angle_alpha   90.00
_cell.angle_beta   90.00
_cell.angle_gamma   90.00
#
_symmetry.space_group_name_H-M   'P 1'
#
loop_
_entity.id
_entity.type
_entity.pdbx_description
1 polymer ?
#
loop_
_entity_poly.entity_id
_entity_poly.type
_entity_poly.pdbx_seq_one_letter_code
_entity_poly.pdbx_strand_id
1 'polypeptide(L)'
;MGNTFYARNIVASVFQMVWAARLAGFLLFRVLKTGSDNRFDDIRSHFFKFAGFWVGQILWVWVVSLPVVILNSPAVSDYSRGGDNPSFGTGRDIAGIILWALGFIVESWADIAKFWYKSNNPPKNRPCTAQVWGWSRHPPYFGEIILQWGIWILTISPSTNGRVDGGAKSAQYGAVVGPIFTTLLLLFASGIPTAEKPTAKKFYLQSYSPNPDRENDGGSTWRHYKGYLDRTSLLIPIPPALYKPLPRWVKTWALLDLPMYRFDEKKDGEKAIEEERQKLERERS
;
A
#
# COMPACT_ATOMS: atom_id res chain seq x y z
N MET A 1 4.28 11.62 -36.18
CA MET A 1 4.71 11.02 -34.90
C MET A 1 6.23 11.03 -34.89
N GLY A 2 6.84 12.00 -34.21
CA GLY A 2 8.31 12.13 -34.14
C GLY A 2 8.88 11.06 -33.22
N ASN A 3 9.54 10.06 -33.79
CA ASN A 3 10.15 8.94 -33.09
C ASN A 3 11.47 9.36 -32.42
N THR A 4 11.40 9.99 -31.26
CA THR A 4 12.56 10.08 -30.35
C THR A 4 12.25 9.28 -29.10
N PHE A 5 12.67 8.01 -29.10
CA PHE A 5 12.56 7.13 -27.94
C PHE A 5 13.72 7.39 -26.99
N TYR A 6 13.48 8.18 -25.95
CA TYR A 6 14.48 8.43 -24.92
C TYR A 6 14.48 7.30 -23.88
N ALA A 7 15.67 6.89 -23.45
CA ALA A 7 15.85 5.81 -22.48
C ALA A 7 15.03 6.03 -21.19
N ARG A 8 15.04 7.26 -20.65
CA ARG A 8 14.27 7.63 -19.44
C ARG A 8 12.77 7.40 -19.61
N ASN A 9 12.22 7.82 -20.74
CA ASN A 9 10.81 7.66 -21.08
C ASN A 9 10.41 6.19 -21.17
N ILE A 10 11.24 5.36 -21.83
CA ILE A 10 11.04 3.92 -21.91
C ILE A 10 11.08 3.31 -20.50
N VAL A 11 12.13 3.57 -19.72
CA VAL A 11 12.32 2.98 -18.39
C VAL A 11 11.16 3.34 -17.46
N ALA A 12 10.77 4.62 -17.38
CA ALA A 12 9.66 5.06 -16.55
C ALA A 12 8.32 4.42 -16.97
N SER A 13 8.10 4.27 -18.28
CA SER A 13 6.88 3.64 -18.81
C SER A 13 6.85 2.13 -18.52
N VAL A 14 7.98 1.44 -18.67
CA VAL A 14 8.12 0.02 -18.31
C VAL A 14 7.88 -0.17 -16.81
N PHE A 15 8.44 0.68 -15.96
CA PHE A 15 8.23 0.63 -14.52
C PHE A 15 6.75 0.76 -14.14
N GLN A 16 6.04 1.72 -14.76
CA GLN A 16 4.60 1.89 -14.58
C GLN A 16 3.81 0.67 -15.08
N MET A 17 4.17 0.12 -16.24
CA MET A 17 3.50 -1.04 -16.81
C MET A 17 3.70 -2.30 -15.97
N VAL A 18 4.91 -2.54 -15.47
CA VAL A 18 5.21 -3.68 -14.59
C VAL A 18 4.44 -3.56 -13.28
N TRP A 19 4.38 -2.38 -12.68
CA TRP A 19 3.55 -2.13 -11.49
C TRP A 19 2.06 -2.36 -11.78
N ALA A 20 1.54 -1.83 -12.88
CA ALA A 20 0.14 -2.00 -13.27
C ALA A 20 -0.21 -3.47 -13.55
N ALA A 21 0.66 -4.20 -14.25
CA ALA A 21 0.49 -5.61 -14.54
C ALA A 21 0.48 -6.46 -13.26
N ARG A 22 1.37 -6.15 -12.30
CA ARG A 22 1.39 -6.78 -10.98
C ARG A 22 0.07 -6.56 -10.23
N LEU A 23 -0.40 -5.31 -10.14
CA LEU A 23 -1.64 -4.96 -9.46
C LEU A 23 -2.86 -5.65 -10.12
N ALA A 24 -2.94 -5.60 -11.45
CA ALA A 24 -3.98 -6.27 -12.22
C ALA A 24 -3.94 -7.79 -12.03
N GLY A 25 -2.75 -8.39 -12.07
CA GLY A 25 -2.55 -9.82 -11.85
C GLY A 25 -2.98 -10.27 -10.47
N PHE A 26 -2.65 -9.50 -9.42
CA PHE A 26 -3.09 -9.78 -8.05
C PHE A 26 -4.62 -9.73 -7.91
N LEU A 27 -5.26 -8.70 -8.48
CA LEU A 27 -6.72 -8.56 -8.46
C LEU A 27 -7.40 -9.70 -9.22
N LEU A 28 -6.89 -10.04 -10.42
CA LEU A 28 -7.40 -11.15 -11.23
C LEU A 28 -7.28 -12.49 -10.49
N PHE A 29 -6.10 -12.79 -9.95
CA PHE A 29 -5.88 -14.00 -9.17
C PHE A 29 -6.85 -14.11 -7.98
N ARG A 30 -7.09 -13.00 -7.28
CA ARG A 30 -8.03 -12.98 -6.15
C ARG A 30 -9.47 -13.23 -6.58
N VAL A 31 -9.91 -12.65 -7.69
CA VAL A 31 -11.27 -12.88 -8.23
C VAL A 31 -11.43 -14.35 -8.62
N LEU A 32 -10.46 -14.94 -9.30
CA LEU A 32 -10.47 -16.36 -9.68
C LEU A 32 -10.52 -17.29 -8.47
N LYS A 33 -9.87 -16.93 -7.37
CA LYS A 33 -9.81 -17.77 -6.16
C LYS A 33 -11.01 -17.61 -5.21
N THR A 34 -11.54 -16.40 -5.07
CA THR A 34 -12.61 -16.09 -4.10
C THR A 34 -14.01 -16.22 -4.73
N GLY A 35 -14.15 -16.14 -6.05
CA GLY A 35 -15.42 -16.30 -6.77
C GLY A 35 -16.39 -15.11 -6.68
N SER A 36 -16.30 -14.30 -5.62
CA SER A 36 -17.02 -13.03 -5.48
C SER A 36 -16.12 -11.94 -4.88
N ASP A 37 -16.48 -10.68 -5.10
CA ASP A 37 -15.85 -9.53 -4.45
C ASP A 37 -16.91 -8.80 -3.64
N ASN A 38 -16.95 -9.12 -2.34
CA ASN A 38 -17.96 -8.66 -1.39
C ASN A 38 -18.07 -7.13 -1.29
N ARG A 39 -17.07 -6.38 -1.79
CA ARG A 39 -17.12 -4.91 -1.83
C ARG A 39 -18.21 -4.39 -2.77
N PHE A 40 -18.62 -5.20 -3.74
CA PHE A 40 -19.63 -4.83 -4.73
C PHE A 40 -21.04 -5.25 -4.35
N ASP A 41 -21.22 -6.13 -3.37
CA ASP A 41 -22.53 -6.71 -3.03
C ASP A 41 -23.55 -5.62 -2.65
N ASP A 42 -23.12 -4.63 -1.86
CA ASP A 42 -23.98 -3.54 -1.38
C ASP A 42 -24.07 -2.33 -2.33
N ILE A 43 -23.18 -2.21 -3.31
CA ILE A 43 -23.13 -1.04 -4.22
C ILE A 43 -23.60 -1.34 -5.63
N ARG A 44 -23.60 -2.61 -6.06
CA ARG A 44 -24.00 -3.00 -7.42
C ARG A 44 -25.47 -2.71 -7.71
N SER A 45 -26.33 -2.74 -6.68
CA SER A 45 -27.75 -2.38 -6.78
C SER A 45 -28.01 -0.87 -6.92
N HIS A 46 -26.98 -0.03 -6.70
CA HIS A 46 -27.10 1.42 -6.72
C HIS A 46 -26.19 2.06 -7.79
N PHE A 47 -26.76 2.38 -8.94
CA PHE A 47 -26.03 2.91 -10.11
C PHE A 47 -25.04 4.03 -9.76
N PHE A 48 -25.47 5.09 -9.06
CA PHE A 48 -24.60 6.23 -8.74
C PHE A 48 -23.47 5.88 -7.75
N LYS A 49 -23.70 4.97 -6.79
CA LYS A 49 -22.63 4.49 -5.89
C LYS A 49 -21.60 3.67 -6.64
N PHE A 50 -22.06 2.81 -7.55
CA PHE A 50 -21.20 1.99 -8.40
C PHE A 50 -20.38 2.86 -9.36
N ALA A 51 -21.02 3.81 -10.05
CA ALA A 51 -20.34 4.74 -10.95
C ALA A 51 -19.30 5.61 -10.21
N GLY A 52 -19.67 6.16 -9.03
CA GLY A 52 -18.76 6.95 -8.21
C GLY A 52 -17.52 6.18 -7.78
N PHE A 53 -17.66 4.89 -7.43
CA PHE A 53 -16.52 4.02 -7.12
C PHE A 53 -15.54 3.92 -8.29
N TRP A 54 -16.04 3.64 -9.51
CA TRP A 54 -15.19 3.51 -10.70
C TRP A 54 -14.54 4.83 -11.11
N VAL A 55 -15.27 5.94 -11.04
CA VAL A 55 -14.70 7.27 -11.27
C VAL A 55 -13.56 7.54 -10.28
N GLY A 56 -13.73 7.19 -9.01
CA GLY A 56 -12.66 7.27 -8.00
C GLY A 56 -11.43 6.43 -8.36
N GLN A 57 -11.63 5.20 -8.86
CA GLN A 57 -10.54 4.34 -9.31
C GLN A 57 -9.81 4.91 -10.54
N ILE A 58 -10.55 5.46 -11.52
CA ILE A 58 -9.97 6.10 -12.71
C ILE A 58 -9.14 7.32 -12.30
N LEU A 59 -9.69 8.19 -11.45
CA LEU A 59 -8.98 9.37 -10.96
C LEU A 59 -7.73 8.99 -10.17
N TRP A 60 -7.80 7.94 -9.33
CA TRP A 60 -6.63 7.43 -8.62
C TRP A 60 -5.52 6.97 -9.59
N VAL A 61 -5.84 6.10 -10.54
CA VAL A 61 -4.86 5.61 -11.53
C VAL A 61 -4.29 6.75 -12.35
N TRP A 62 -5.12 7.72 -12.74
CA TRP A 62 -4.69 8.91 -13.46
C TRP A 62 -3.69 9.74 -12.64
N VAL A 63 -4.00 10.08 -11.39
CA VAL A 63 -3.11 10.84 -10.50
C VAL A 63 -1.77 10.14 -10.30
N VAL A 64 -1.78 8.82 -10.09
CA VAL A 64 -0.56 8.02 -9.92
C VAL A 64 0.26 7.95 -11.22
N SER A 65 -0.39 8.00 -12.39
CA SER A 65 0.29 7.98 -13.69
C SER A 65 0.90 9.32 -14.10
N LEU A 66 0.57 10.43 -13.42
CA LEU A 66 0.99 11.78 -13.81
C LEU A 66 2.49 11.94 -14.05
N PRO A 67 3.41 11.42 -13.21
CA PRO A 67 4.86 11.52 -13.46
C PRO A 67 5.26 10.99 -14.85
N VAL A 68 4.71 9.85 -15.24
CA VAL A 68 5.02 9.18 -16.51
C VAL A 68 4.30 9.86 -17.68
N VAL A 69 3.04 10.27 -17.50
CA VAL A 69 2.28 11.00 -18.52
C VAL A 69 2.94 12.33 -18.86
N ILE A 70 3.36 13.08 -17.85
CA ILE A 70 4.00 14.39 -18.02
C ILE A 70 5.38 14.22 -18.66
N LEU A 71 6.18 13.24 -18.23
CA LEU A 71 7.47 12.92 -18.87
C LEU A 71 7.33 12.61 -20.36
N ASN A 72 6.30 11.85 -20.74
CA ASN A 72 6.03 11.48 -22.13
C ASN A 72 5.29 12.57 -22.92
N SER A 73 4.94 13.69 -22.30
CA SER A 73 4.30 14.80 -23.01
C SER A 73 5.29 15.48 -23.97
N PRO A 74 4.84 15.98 -25.13
CA PRO A 74 5.71 16.72 -26.05
C PRO A 74 6.32 17.97 -25.41
N ALA A 75 5.60 18.61 -24.48
CA ALA A 75 6.10 19.80 -23.78
C ALA A 75 7.34 19.52 -22.91
N VAL A 76 7.58 18.27 -22.53
CA VAL A 76 8.74 17.86 -21.73
C VAL A 76 9.78 17.13 -22.59
N SER A 77 9.36 16.28 -23.52
CA SER A 77 10.25 15.37 -24.23
C SER A 77 10.65 15.82 -25.65
N ASP A 78 9.91 16.74 -26.27
CA ASP A 78 10.16 17.15 -27.66
C ASP A 78 10.95 18.48 -27.69
N TYR A 79 12.19 18.41 -28.19
CA TYR A 79 13.06 19.58 -28.36
C TYR A 79 12.42 20.68 -29.20
N SER A 80 11.60 20.33 -30.20
CA SER A 80 10.92 21.31 -31.05
C SER A 80 9.85 22.12 -30.32
N ARG A 81 9.41 21.65 -29.14
CA ARG A 81 8.37 22.28 -28.31
C ARG A 81 8.90 22.81 -26.98
N GLY A 82 10.22 23.00 -26.87
CA GLY A 82 10.87 23.47 -25.64
C GLY A 82 11.10 22.39 -24.58
N GLY A 83 10.89 21.12 -24.93
CA GLY A 83 11.29 19.98 -24.11
C GLY A 83 12.80 19.74 -24.13
N ASP A 84 13.28 18.91 -23.20
CA ASP A 84 14.67 18.49 -23.14
C ASP A 84 14.77 17.07 -22.56
N ASN A 85 15.75 16.30 -23.02
CA ASN A 85 16.07 15.00 -22.45
C ASN A 85 17.56 14.98 -22.08
N PRO A 86 17.93 15.42 -20.85
CA PRO A 86 19.31 15.37 -20.41
C PRO A 86 19.80 13.93 -20.41
N SER A 87 21.12 13.76 -20.62
CA SER A 87 21.76 12.45 -20.70
C SER A 87 21.28 11.51 -19.60
N PHE A 88 20.96 10.28 -19.99
CA PHE A 88 20.47 9.27 -19.06
C PHE A 88 21.61 8.76 -18.16
N GLY A 89 21.27 8.38 -16.93
CA GLY A 89 22.25 7.93 -15.94
C GLY A 89 22.72 9.05 -15.00
N THR A 90 21.94 10.13 -14.88
CA THR A 90 22.14 11.11 -13.80
C THR A 90 21.95 10.45 -12.43
N GLY A 91 22.50 11.04 -11.37
CA GLY A 91 22.29 10.53 -10.00
C GLY A 91 20.81 10.36 -9.62
N ARG A 92 19.91 11.18 -10.20
CA ARG A 92 18.46 11.05 -10.04
C ARG A 92 17.90 9.84 -10.78
N ASP A 93 18.37 9.57 -12.00
CA ASP A 93 17.96 8.38 -12.74
C ASP A 93 18.34 7.11 -11.96
N ILE A 94 19.58 7.06 -11.45
CA ILE A 94 20.08 5.95 -10.64
C ILE A 94 19.26 5.80 -9.35
N ALA A 95 19.04 6.90 -8.61
CA ALA A 95 18.24 6.87 -7.39
C ALA A 95 16.80 6.42 -7.65
N GLY A 96 16.15 6.92 -8.71
CA GLY A 96 14.80 6.54 -9.08
C GLY A 96 14.69 5.05 -9.44
N ILE A 97 15.65 4.52 -10.19
CA ILE A 97 15.73 3.09 -10.55
C ILE A 97 15.95 2.22 -9.31
N ILE A 98 16.87 2.59 -8.42
CA ILE A 98 17.14 1.84 -7.20
C ILE A 98 15.91 1.82 -6.30
N LEU A 99 15.27 2.97 -6.07
CA LEU A 99 14.06 3.05 -5.25
C LEU A 99 12.93 2.20 -5.85
N TRP A 100 12.70 2.31 -7.16
CA TRP A 100 11.69 1.48 -7.83
C TRP A 100 11.98 -0.01 -7.69
N ALA A 101 13.22 -0.45 -7.93
CA ALA A 101 13.62 -1.85 -7.80
C ALA A 101 13.45 -2.37 -6.36
N LEU A 102 13.90 -1.60 -5.37
CA LEU A 102 13.73 -1.94 -3.95
C LEU A 102 12.26 -2.06 -3.58
N GLY A 103 11.43 -1.10 -4.00
CA GLY A 103 10.00 -1.12 -3.74
C GLY A 103 9.33 -2.35 -4.34
N PHE A 104 9.61 -2.63 -5.62
CA PHE A 104 9.06 -3.77 -6.34
C PHE A 104 9.50 -5.13 -5.73
N ILE A 105 10.76 -5.26 -5.32
CA ILE A 105 11.28 -6.47 -4.67
C ILE A 105 10.59 -6.69 -3.32
N VAL A 106 10.53 -5.66 -2.46
CA VAL A 106 9.90 -5.77 -1.14
C VAL A 106 8.42 -6.14 -1.28
N GLU A 107 7.71 -5.50 -2.20
CA GLU A 107 6.29 -5.76 -2.45
C GLU A 107 6.04 -7.19 -2.96
N SER A 108 6.79 -7.60 -4.00
CA SER A 108 6.65 -8.94 -4.60
C SER A 108 7.05 -10.06 -3.64
N TRP A 109 8.13 -9.86 -2.89
CA TRP A 109 8.59 -10.81 -1.89
C TRP A 109 7.58 -10.96 -0.74
N ALA A 110 7.00 -9.86 -0.27
CA ALA A 110 5.96 -9.88 0.75
C ALA A 110 4.73 -10.68 0.30
N ASP A 111 4.26 -10.49 -0.93
CA ASP A 111 3.08 -11.20 -1.43
C ASP A 111 3.34 -12.69 -1.61
N ILE A 112 4.50 -13.05 -2.18
CA ILE A 112 4.95 -14.44 -2.30
C ILE A 112 5.04 -15.08 -0.91
N ALA A 113 5.71 -14.44 0.05
CA ALA A 113 5.83 -14.94 1.42
C ALA A 113 4.46 -15.19 2.06
N LYS A 114 3.51 -14.27 1.88
CA LYS A 114 2.15 -14.40 2.42
C LYS A 114 1.37 -15.52 1.74
N PHE A 115 1.55 -15.69 0.43
CA PHE A 115 0.94 -16.77 -0.33
C PHE A 115 1.41 -18.13 0.17
N TRP A 116 2.74 -18.36 0.24
CA TRP A 116 3.31 -19.60 0.78
C TRP A 116 2.89 -19.86 2.22
N TYR A 117 2.91 -18.83 3.07
CA TYR A 117 2.46 -18.96 4.46
C TYR A 117 1.03 -19.46 4.53
N LYS A 118 0.10 -18.90 3.73
CA LYS A 118 -1.30 -19.31 3.70
C LYS A 118 -1.52 -20.70 3.10
N SER A 119 -0.75 -21.07 2.08
CA SER A 119 -0.86 -22.38 1.43
C SER A 119 -0.46 -23.54 2.35
N ASN A 120 0.38 -23.28 3.35
CA ASN A 120 0.83 -24.28 4.33
C ASN A 120 -0.10 -24.41 5.56
N ASN A 121 -1.35 -23.94 5.49
CA ASN A 121 -2.36 -24.04 6.56
C ASN A 121 -1.84 -23.64 7.96
N PRO A 122 -1.37 -22.40 8.13
CA PRO A 122 -0.76 -21.97 9.37
C PRO A 122 -1.81 -21.84 10.49
N PRO A 123 -1.39 -21.90 11.76
CA PRO A 123 -2.28 -21.76 12.89
C PRO A 123 -3.11 -20.47 12.83
N LYS A 124 -4.43 -20.58 13.00
CA LYS A 124 -5.36 -19.43 12.93
C LYS A 124 -5.20 -18.44 14.09
N ASN A 125 -4.49 -18.84 15.14
CA ASN A 125 -4.23 -18.07 16.37
C ASN A 125 -2.94 -17.24 16.32
N ARG A 126 -2.24 -17.18 15.18
CA ARG A 126 -0.99 -16.41 15.04
C ARG A 126 -0.98 -15.54 13.78
N PRO A 127 -0.46 -14.31 13.87
CA PRO A 127 -0.25 -13.47 12.69
C PRO A 127 0.85 -14.04 11.79
N CYS A 128 0.80 -13.68 10.51
CA CYS A 128 1.87 -13.98 9.57
C CYS A 128 3.14 -13.25 9.99
N THR A 129 4.19 -14.00 10.28
CA THR A 129 5.51 -13.47 10.71
C THR A 129 6.63 -13.94 9.78
N ALA A 130 6.27 -14.50 8.63
CA ALA A 130 7.22 -15.03 7.67
C ALA A 130 8.00 -13.91 6.98
N GLN A 131 9.33 -14.04 7.01
CA GLN A 131 10.25 -13.19 6.24
C GLN A 131 10.02 -11.69 6.52
N VAL A 132 9.75 -10.89 5.48
CA VAL A 132 9.52 -9.44 5.58
C VAL A 132 8.29 -9.07 6.43
N TRP A 133 7.31 -9.96 6.58
CA TRP A 133 6.18 -9.76 7.52
C TRP A 133 6.61 -9.81 8.98
N GLY A 134 7.76 -10.39 9.28
CA GLY A 134 8.36 -10.32 10.62
C GLY A 134 9.00 -8.97 10.92
N TRP A 135 9.24 -8.11 9.91
CA TRP A 135 9.93 -6.82 10.05
C TRP A 135 8.98 -5.63 9.86
N SER A 136 7.95 -5.78 9.03
CA SER A 136 6.90 -4.78 8.81
C SER A 136 5.52 -5.42 8.80
N ARG A 137 4.52 -4.70 9.31
CA ARG A 137 3.10 -5.09 9.28
C ARG A 137 2.48 -4.89 7.89
N HIS A 138 2.95 -3.90 7.13
CA HIS A 138 2.50 -3.61 5.77
C HIS A 138 3.65 -3.45 4.78
N PRO A 139 4.48 -4.50 4.56
CA PRO A 139 5.59 -4.40 3.63
C PRO A 139 5.18 -4.11 2.19
N PRO A 140 4.02 -4.59 1.66
CA PRO A 140 3.59 -4.19 0.33
C PRO A 140 3.35 -2.68 0.20
N TYR A 141 2.77 -2.04 1.22
CA TYR A 141 2.51 -0.60 1.18
C TYR A 141 3.80 0.21 1.21
N PHE A 142 4.82 -0.26 1.93
CA PHE A 142 6.15 0.35 1.88
C PHE A 142 6.75 0.25 0.48
N GLY A 143 6.65 -0.91 -0.15
CA GLY A 143 7.09 -1.11 -1.52
C GLY A 143 6.39 -0.15 -2.49
N GLU A 144 5.06 -0.05 -2.41
CA GLU A 144 4.24 0.83 -3.24
C GLU A 144 4.58 2.31 -3.05
N ILE A 145 4.84 2.76 -1.83
CA ILE A 145 5.26 4.14 -1.58
C ILE A 145 6.61 4.41 -2.26
N ILE A 146 7.63 3.59 -1.97
CA ILE A 146 8.98 3.83 -2.47
C ILE A 146 9.04 3.75 -3.99
N LEU A 147 8.32 2.81 -4.61
CA LEU A 147 8.35 2.68 -6.07
C LEU A 147 7.74 3.92 -6.76
N GLN A 148 6.69 4.51 -6.20
CA GLN A 148 6.08 5.72 -6.76
C GLN A 148 6.98 6.95 -6.59
N TRP A 149 7.66 7.06 -5.44
CA TRP A 149 8.70 8.08 -5.25
C TRP A 149 9.87 7.88 -6.22
N GLY A 150 10.28 6.63 -6.48
CA GLY A 150 11.32 6.30 -7.46
C GLY A 150 10.96 6.72 -8.88
N ILE A 151 9.72 6.46 -9.32
CA ILE A 151 9.22 6.90 -10.63
C ILE A 151 9.24 8.43 -10.73
N TRP A 152 8.74 9.14 -9.71
CA TRP A 152 8.75 10.60 -9.73
C TRP A 152 10.17 11.17 -9.81
N ILE A 153 11.12 10.67 -9.00
CA ILE A 153 12.53 11.07 -9.01
C ILE A 153 13.18 10.82 -10.38
N LEU A 154 12.85 9.70 -11.03
CA LEU A 154 13.29 9.41 -12.40
C LEU A 154 12.72 10.43 -13.41
N THR A 155 11.43 10.73 -13.31
CA THR A 155 10.71 11.57 -14.29
C THR A 155 11.00 13.06 -14.18
N ILE A 156 11.55 13.57 -13.06
CA ILE A 156 11.86 14.99 -12.86
C ILE A 156 13.23 15.42 -13.43
N SER A 157 14.01 14.48 -13.95
CA SER A 157 15.36 14.77 -14.49
C SER A 157 15.36 15.87 -15.58
N PRO A 158 14.43 15.92 -16.56
CA PRO A 158 14.37 17.01 -17.54
C PRO A 158 14.27 18.42 -16.95
N SER A 159 13.57 18.58 -15.81
CA SER A 159 13.41 19.87 -15.12
C SER A 159 14.59 20.26 -14.23
N THR A 160 15.44 19.30 -13.85
CA THR A 160 16.50 19.49 -12.85
C THR A 160 17.90 19.44 -13.45
N ASN A 161 18.10 18.63 -14.48
CA ASN A 161 19.34 18.45 -15.22
C ASN A 161 19.26 18.96 -16.66
N GLY A 162 18.05 19.26 -17.15
CA GLY A 162 17.81 19.79 -18.48
C GLY A 162 17.38 21.25 -18.46
N ARG A 163 16.90 21.70 -19.61
CA ARG A 163 16.51 23.09 -19.90
C ARG A 163 15.00 23.30 -20.03
N VAL A 164 14.19 22.33 -19.57
CA VAL A 164 12.73 22.46 -19.54
C VAL A 164 12.35 23.66 -18.65
N ASP A 165 11.54 24.56 -19.19
CA ASP A 165 11.14 25.79 -18.49
C ASP A 165 9.62 26.03 -18.54
N GLY A 166 9.15 27.02 -17.77
CA GLY A 166 7.77 27.47 -17.74
C GLY A 166 6.78 26.40 -17.25
N GLY A 167 5.65 26.27 -17.95
CA GLY A 167 4.57 25.37 -17.54
C GLY A 167 4.96 23.89 -17.49
N ALA A 168 5.85 23.45 -18.37
CA ALA A 168 6.33 22.06 -18.40
C ALA A 168 7.15 21.71 -17.15
N LYS A 169 7.99 22.65 -16.70
CA LYS A 169 8.76 22.51 -15.47
C LYS A 169 7.83 22.42 -14.25
N SER A 170 6.91 23.36 -14.13
CA SER A 170 5.89 23.36 -13.07
C SER A 170 5.06 22.07 -13.05
N ALA A 171 4.73 21.51 -14.21
CA ALA A 171 4.04 20.23 -14.31
C ALA A 171 4.87 19.06 -13.78
N GLN A 172 6.16 18.97 -14.11
CA GLN A 172 7.04 17.89 -13.60
C GLN A 172 7.21 17.94 -12.08
N TYR A 173 7.36 19.14 -11.49
CA TYR A 173 7.35 19.28 -10.03
C TYR A 173 5.97 18.95 -9.46
N GLY A 174 4.89 19.44 -10.07
CA GLY A 174 3.51 19.16 -9.68
C GLY A 174 3.12 17.68 -9.74
N ALA A 175 3.79 16.89 -10.58
CA ALA A 175 3.62 15.44 -10.66
C ALA A 175 3.94 14.71 -9.34
N VAL A 176 4.61 15.36 -8.39
CA VAL A 176 4.82 14.86 -7.01
C VAL A 176 3.49 14.56 -6.30
N VAL A 177 2.38 15.15 -6.77
CA VAL A 177 1.04 14.81 -6.30
C VAL A 177 0.75 13.31 -6.42
N GLY A 178 1.32 12.60 -7.42
CA GLY A 178 1.18 11.15 -7.58
C GLY A 178 1.67 10.36 -6.35
N PRO A 179 2.98 10.37 -6.04
CA PRO A 179 3.51 9.66 -4.87
C PRO A 179 2.97 10.18 -3.53
N ILE A 180 2.70 11.48 -3.39
CA ILE A 180 2.06 12.04 -2.18
C ILE A 180 0.66 11.46 -2.03
N PHE A 181 -0.15 11.45 -3.10
CA PHE A 181 -1.49 10.91 -3.09
C PHE A 181 -1.49 9.43 -2.71
N THR A 182 -0.62 8.61 -3.32
CA THR A 182 -0.48 7.19 -2.95
C THR A 182 -0.09 7.04 -1.48
N THR A 183 0.87 7.82 -0.99
CA THR A 183 1.31 7.78 0.41
C THR A 183 0.15 8.11 1.36
N LEU A 184 -0.59 9.19 1.10
CA LEU A 184 -1.73 9.58 1.94
C LEU A 184 -2.88 8.58 1.87
N LEU A 185 -3.17 8.04 0.68
CA LEU A 185 -4.21 7.03 0.48
C LEU A 185 -3.91 5.76 1.30
N LEU A 186 -2.65 5.30 1.26
CA LEU A 186 -2.22 4.12 2.00
C LEU A 186 -2.15 4.36 3.51
N LEU A 187 -1.66 5.52 3.95
CA LEU A 187 -1.56 5.81 5.38
C LEU A 187 -2.91 6.14 6.02
N PHE A 188 -3.79 6.89 5.35
CA PHE A 188 -4.93 7.52 6.04
C PHE A 188 -6.30 7.11 5.52
N ALA A 189 -6.39 6.53 4.32
CA ALA A 189 -7.66 6.17 3.71
C ALA A 189 -7.81 4.64 3.60
N SER A 190 -7.53 4.08 2.43
CA SER A 190 -7.91 2.70 2.08
C SER A 190 -6.84 1.65 2.40
N GLY A 191 -5.66 2.04 2.89
CA GLY A 191 -4.56 1.13 3.20
C GLY A 191 -4.54 0.64 4.66
N ILE A 192 -3.74 1.28 5.50
CA ILE A 192 -3.46 0.85 6.87
C ILE A 192 -4.68 0.89 7.80
N PRO A 193 -5.49 1.97 7.85
CA PRO A 193 -6.61 2.03 8.79
C PRO A 193 -7.65 0.92 8.59
N THR A 194 -7.92 0.58 7.32
CA THR A 194 -8.86 -0.46 6.91
C THR A 194 -8.29 -1.87 7.06
N ALA A 195 -6.97 -2.02 7.21
CA ALA A 195 -6.30 -3.30 7.41
C ALA A 195 -6.07 -3.61 8.90
N GLU A 196 -5.56 -2.66 9.69
CA GLU A 196 -5.13 -2.89 11.08
C GLU A 196 -6.31 -3.12 12.03
N LYS A 197 -7.29 -2.21 12.05
CA LYS A 197 -8.42 -2.32 13.02
C LYS A 197 -9.23 -3.60 12.84
N PRO A 198 -9.65 -3.99 11.62
CA PRO A 198 -10.40 -5.24 11.46
C PRO A 198 -9.57 -6.48 11.78
N THR A 199 -8.27 -6.46 11.49
CA THR A 199 -7.36 -7.57 11.84
C THR A 199 -7.21 -7.70 13.35
N ALA A 200 -6.99 -6.59 14.06
CA ALA A 200 -6.92 -6.56 15.51
C ALA A 200 -8.23 -7.02 16.14
N LYS A 201 -9.37 -6.50 15.67
CA LYS A 201 -10.71 -6.95 16.09
C LYS A 201 -10.87 -8.46 15.94
N LYS A 202 -10.44 -9.03 14.82
CA LYS A 202 -10.51 -10.48 14.59
C LYS A 202 -9.71 -11.27 15.62
N PHE A 203 -8.46 -10.89 15.90
CA PHE A 203 -7.63 -11.59 16.89
C PHE A 203 -8.15 -11.39 18.32
N TYR A 204 -8.75 -10.23 18.61
CA TYR A 204 -9.41 -9.96 19.89
C TYR A 204 -10.61 -10.87 20.10
N LEU A 205 -11.53 -10.95 19.12
CA LEU A 205 -12.71 -11.82 19.18
C LEU A 205 -12.36 -13.31 19.14
N GLN A 206 -11.23 -13.70 18.58
CA GLN A 206 -10.74 -15.08 18.71
C GLN A 206 -10.39 -15.46 20.15
N SER A 207 -10.06 -14.48 20.99
CA SER A 207 -9.65 -14.73 22.37
C SER A 207 -10.77 -14.49 23.39
N TYR A 208 -11.67 -13.55 23.09
CA TYR A 208 -12.72 -13.09 24.01
C TYR A 208 -14.12 -13.21 23.41
N SER A 209 -14.34 -14.17 22.51
CA SER A 209 -15.64 -14.35 21.86
C SER A 209 -16.74 -14.57 22.92
N PRO A 210 -17.90 -13.92 22.80
CA PRO A 210 -19.06 -14.20 23.65
C PRO A 210 -19.82 -15.46 23.19
N ASN A 211 -19.40 -16.11 22.09
CA ASN A 211 -20.05 -17.32 21.60
C ASN A 211 -19.67 -18.54 22.47
N PRO A 212 -20.64 -19.22 23.13
CA PRO A 212 -20.36 -20.39 23.96
C PRO A 212 -19.78 -21.58 23.19
N ASP A 213 -20.00 -21.67 21.88
CA ASP A 213 -19.53 -22.78 21.04
C ASP A 213 -18.06 -22.60 20.59
N ARG A 214 -17.45 -21.44 20.87
CA ARG A 214 -16.03 -21.20 20.58
C ARG A 214 -15.18 -21.49 21.80
N GLU A 215 -14.07 -22.19 21.58
CA GLU A 215 -13.02 -22.38 22.57
C GLU A 215 -12.43 -21.03 23.00
N ASN A 216 -12.55 -20.71 24.28
CA ASN A 216 -11.94 -19.53 24.86
C ASN A 216 -10.49 -19.88 25.24
N ASP A 217 -9.54 -19.25 24.56
CA ASP A 217 -8.12 -19.53 24.71
C ASP A 217 -7.44 -18.77 25.86
N GLY A 218 -8.24 -18.16 26.75
CA GLY A 218 -7.76 -17.40 27.90
C GLY A 218 -6.92 -16.18 27.52
N GLY A 219 -7.21 -15.52 26.39
CA GLY A 219 -6.47 -14.35 25.94
C GLY A 219 -5.14 -14.67 25.27
N SER A 220 -4.83 -15.93 24.99
CA SER A 220 -3.49 -16.33 24.50
C SER A 220 -3.23 -15.86 23.06
N THR A 221 -4.22 -15.95 22.17
CA THR A 221 -4.15 -15.42 20.81
C THR A 221 -3.93 -13.91 20.82
N TRP A 222 -4.71 -13.18 21.62
CA TRP A 222 -4.57 -11.72 21.74
C TRP A 222 -3.19 -11.32 22.29
N ARG A 223 -2.67 -12.04 23.28
CA ARG A 223 -1.31 -11.82 23.79
C ARG A 223 -0.24 -12.03 22.71
N HIS A 224 -0.35 -13.08 21.89
CA HIS A 224 0.57 -13.30 20.78
C HIS A 224 0.49 -12.19 19.73
N TYR A 225 -0.71 -11.72 19.42
CA TYR A 225 -0.93 -10.63 18.47
C TYR A 225 -0.36 -9.30 18.99
N LYS A 226 -0.57 -8.96 20.28
CA LYS A 226 0.07 -7.79 20.91
C LYS A 226 1.59 -7.87 20.86
N GLY A 227 2.16 -9.04 21.17
CA GLY A 227 3.60 -9.26 21.05
C GLY A 227 4.12 -9.08 19.61
N TYR A 228 3.30 -9.33 18.60
CA TYR A 228 3.61 -9.01 17.21
C TYR A 228 3.55 -7.50 16.93
N LEU A 229 2.53 -6.77 17.38
CA LEU A 229 2.45 -5.32 17.23
C LEU A 229 3.65 -4.59 17.87
N ASP A 230 4.11 -5.07 19.04
CA ASP A 230 5.21 -4.44 19.77
C ASP A 230 6.59 -4.59 19.10
N ARG A 231 6.78 -5.68 18.36
CA ARG A 231 8.06 -6.08 17.75
C ARG A 231 8.18 -5.77 16.26
N THR A 232 7.06 -5.45 15.60
CA THR A 232 7.02 -5.29 14.15
C THR A 232 6.68 -3.85 13.80
N SER A 233 7.52 -3.23 12.95
CA SER A 233 7.28 -1.88 12.44
C SER A 233 5.98 -1.81 11.65
N LEU A 234 5.32 -0.64 11.62
CA LEU A 234 4.09 -0.48 10.85
C LEU A 234 4.34 -0.58 9.35
N LEU A 235 5.24 0.26 8.84
CA LEU A 235 5.48 0.45 7.41
C LEU A 235 6.90 0.06 7.02
N ILE A 236 7.90 0.73 7.60
CA ILE A 236 9.31 0.55 7.23
C ILE A 236 9.80 -0.82 7.72
N PRO A 237 10.33 -1.71 6.85
CA PRO A 237 10.88 -3.00 7.28
C PRO A 237 12.09 -2.81 8.19
N ILE A 238 11.89 -3.03 9.49
CA ILE A 238 12.93 -2.90 10.52
C ILE A 238 13.02 -4.23 11.27
N PRO A 239 14.22 -4.83 11.43
CA PRO A 239 14.38 -6.04 12.22
C PRO A 239 13.82 -5.88 13.64
N PRO A 240 13.13 -6.89 14.20
CA PRO A 240 12.53 -6.81 15.54
C PRO A 240 13.51 -6.45 16.66
N ALA A 241 14.78 -6.85 16.52
CA ALA A 241 15.84 -6.52 17.46
C ALA A 241 16.08 -5.01 17.56
N LEU A 242 15.88 -4.27 16.46
CA LEU A 242 16.03 -2.82 16.40
C LEU A 242 14.71 -2.10 16.74
N TYR A 243 13.56 -2.63 16.30
CA TYR A 243 12.26 -1.97 16.51
C TYR A 243 11.76 -2.08 17.96
N LYS A 244 11.86 -3.28 18.56
CA LYS A 244 11.33 -3.54 19.91
C LYS A 244 11.83 -2.54 20.97
N PRO A 245 13.14 -2.23 21.08
CA PRO A 245 13.65 -1.32 22.12
C PRO A 245 13.32 0.16 21.89
N LEU A 246 12.78 0.55 20.73
CA LEU A 246 12.53 1.96 20.43
C LEU A 246 11.49 2.56 21.39
N PRO A 247 11.71 3.81 21.86
CA PRO A 247 10.70 4.55 22.61
C PRO A 247 9.40 4.71 21.82
N ARG A 248 8.26 4.77 22.53
CA ARG A 248 6.93 4.93 21.90
C ARG A 248 6.83 6.17 21.02
N TRP A 249 7.45 7.28 21.41
CA TRP A 249 7.41 8.52 20.61
C TRP A 249 8.12 8.35 19.27
N VAL A 250 9.24 7.60 19.21
CA VAL A 250 9.95 7.27 17.97
C VAL A 250 9.06 6.41 17.07
N LYS A 251 8.46 5.35 17.63
CA LYS A 251 7.53 4.49 16.89
C LYS A 251 6.37 5.29 16.30
N THR A 252 5.81 6.21 17.09
CA THR A 252 4.62 6.99 16.71
C THR A 252 4.93 8.03 15.63
N TRP A 253 5.98 8.84 15.81
CA TRP A 253 6.24 10.01 14.98
C TRP A 253 7.26 9.76 13.88
N ALA A 254 8.32 9.00 14.16
CA ALA A 254 9.34 8.69 13.15
C ALA A 254 8.96 7.50 12.27
N LEU A 255 8.25 6.51 12.83
CA LEU A 255 7.84 5.29 12.12
C LEU A 255 6.34 5.24 11.79
N LEU A 256 5.65 6.36 12.01
CA LEU A 256 4.23 6.57 11.67
C LEU A 256 3.28 5.56 12.32
N ASP A 257 3.63 4.97 13.47
CA ASP A 257 2.73 4.09 14.24
C ASP A 257 1.72 4.92 15.05
N LEU A 258 0.86 5.65 14.32
CA LEU A 258 -0.05 6.64 14.86
C LEU A 258 -1.15 5.99 15.74
N PRO A 259 -1.66 6.73 16.76
CA PRO A 259 -2.71 6.21 17.65
C PRO A 259 -3.97 5.72 16.91
N MET A 260 -4.28 6.33 15.76
CA MET A 260 -5.45 5.95 14.95
C MET A 260 -5.42 4.50 14.44
N TYR A 261 -4.25 3.86 14.35
CA TYR A 261 -4.12 2.47 13.90
C TYR A 261 -4.24 1.47 15.05
N ARG A 262 -4.11 1.93 16.29
CA ARG A 262 -4.10 1.07 17.47
C ARG A 262 -5.52 0.65 17.82
N PHE A 263 -5.65 -0.60 18.24
CA PHE A 263 -6.90 -1.14 18.76
C PHE A 263 -6.93 -0.94 20.28
N ASP A 264 -7.91 -0.20 20.77
CA ASP A 264 -8.12 0.03 22.20
C ASP A 264 -9.00 -1.08 22.79
N GLU A 265 -8.47 -1.85 23.73
CA GLU A 265 -9.21 -2.94 24.38
C GLU A 265 -10.47 -2.47 25.09
N LYS A 266 -10.42 -1.29 25.75
CA LYS A 266 -11.57 -0.78 26.50
C LYS A 266 -12.65 -0.24 25.58
N LYS A 267 -12.24 0.46 24.52
CA LYS A 267 -13.20 1.12 23.62
C LYS A 267 -13.59 0.24 22.44
N ASP A 268 -12.61 -0.23 21.66
CA ASP A 268 -12.84 -1.03 20.46
C ASP A 268 -13.15 -2.50 20.81
N GLY A 269 -12.60 -3.01 21.92
CA GLY A 269 -12.84 -4.38 22.39
C GLY A 269 -14.26 -4.60 22.91
N GLU A 270 -14.76 -3.72 23.79
CA GLU A 270 -16.16 -3.77 24.28
C GLU A 270 -17.14 -3.68 23.11
N LYS A 271 -16.92 -2.71 22.21
CA LYS A 271 -17.73 -2.55 21.01
C LYS A 271 -17.72 -3.81 20.12
N ALA A 272 -16.56 -4.44 19.96
CA ALA A 272 -16.44 -5.66 19.16
C ALA A 272 -17.24 -6.84 19.74
N ILE A 273 -17.21 -7.01 21.07
CA ILE A 273 -17.96 -8.06 21.77
C ILE A 273 -19.46 -7.83 21.63
N GLU A 274 -19.91 -6.59 21.82
CA GLU A 274 -21.31 -6.20 21.69
C GLU A 274 -21.83 -6.46 20.26
N GLU A 275 -21.05 -6.07 19.24
CA GLU A 275 -21.39 -6.35 17.84
C GLU A 275 -21.44 -7.86 17.53
N GLU A 276 -20.56 -8.68 18.12
CA GLU A 276 -20.61 -10.15 17.97
C GLU A 276 -21.83 -10.73 18.69
N ARG A 277 -22.20 -10.23 19.87
CA ARG A 277 -23.41 -10.64 20.60
C ARG A 277 -24.69 -10.33 19.82
N GLN A 278 -24.85 -9.11 19.34
CA GLN A 278 -26.00 -8.71 18.52
C GLN A 278 -26.09 -9.50 17.22
N LYS A 279 -24.95 -9.96 16.68
CA LYS A 279 -24.94 -10.86 15.52
C LYS A 279 -25.46 -12.25 15.89
N LEU A 280 -25.00 -12.82 17.00
CA LEU A 280 -25.46 -14.13 17.49
C LEU A 280 -26.95 -14.11 17.86
N GLU A 281 -27.45 -13.02 18.44
CA GLU A 281 -28.87 -12.86 18.75
C GLU A 281 -29.73 -12.84 17.48
N ARG A 282 -29.30 -12.10 16.45
CA ARG A 282 -29.97 -12.08 15.14
C ARG A 282 -29.94 -13.40 14.39
N GLU A 283 -28.91 -14.22 14.60
CA GLU A 283 -28.82 -15.57 14.02
C GLU A 283 -29.71 -16.59 14.77
N ARG A 284 -30.13 -16.27 15.99
CA ARG A 284 -31.01 -17.11 16.83
C ARG A 284 -32.49 -16.73 16.73
N SER A 285 -32.81 -15.51 16.30
CA SER A 285 -34.18 -15.00 16.07
C SER A 285 -34.70 -15.38 14.69
#